data_AF-A0A6C0C139-F1
#
_entry.id   AF-A0A6C0C139-F1
#
_cell.length_a   1.000
_cell.length_b   1.000
_cell.length_c   1.000
_cell.angle_alpha   90.00
_cell.angle_beta   90.00
_cell.angle_gamma   90.00
#
_symmetry.space_group_name_H-M   'P 1'
#
loop_
_entity.id
_entity.type
_entity.pdbx_description
1 polymer ?
#
loop_
_entity_poly.entity_id
_entity_poly.type
_entity_poly.pdbx_seq_one_letter_code
_entity_poly.pdbx_strand_id
1 'polypeptide(L)'
;MTDSNKKDDYINIDDFNLTLLKLMENEENQDNDNICLISNETLERDFIKLDCKHTFNYKHIYEEIKKQKLLYNGLEITKLYTNQIKCPYCRHITNNVLPPRNGFQKINGVNWPLKYCLFTKKCCYVFKSGKKKNSICNKKSLNKYCPAHTKIMDNRKKKQKEKEKQKEKEKNKTDNKTTENSISKMTVKQLKLYCKTHKIKKYSTLRKKELLLLINSQINDVGKTLFKKSINITFNNYQNTIITI
;
A
#
# COMPACT_ATOMS: atom_id res chain seq x y z
N MET A 1 -42.00 -55.54 -53.32
CA MET A 1 -42.31 -54.21 -52.75
C MET A 1 -41.61 -54.13 -51.42
N THR A 2 -40.55 -53.34 -51.38
CA THR A 2 -39.65 -53.15 -50.23
C THR A 2 -40.19 -51.98 -49.40
N ASP A 3 -40.82 -52.27 -48.26
CA ASP A 3 -41.17 -51.23 -47.30
C ASP A 3 -40.08 -51.13 -46.23
N SER A 4 -39.39 -49.99 -46.31
CA SER A 4 -38.32 -49.51 -45.47
C SER A 4 -38.83 -49.23 -44.05
N ASN A 5 -38.47 -50.08 -43.08
CA ASN A 5 -38.61 -49.73 -41.66
C ASN A 5 -37.58 -48.65 -41.31
N LYS A 6 -38.03 -47.40 -41.28
CA LYS A 6 -37.35 -46.27 -40.64
C LYS A 6 -37.06 -46.66 -39.18
N LYS A 7 -35.78 -46.75 -38.83
CA LYS A 7 -35.35 -46.69 -37.44
C LYS A 7 -35.49 -45.24 -37.01
N ASP A 8 -36.54 -44.98 -36.24
CA ASP A 8 -36.65 -43.73 -35.50
C ASP A 8 -35.56 -43.75 -34.42
N ASP A 9 -34.58 -42.86 -34.55
CA ASP A 9 -33.56 -42.58 -33.54
C ASP A 9 -34.25 -41.91 -32.34
N TYR A 10 -34.87 -42.74 -31.49
CA TYR A 10 -35.49 -42.28 -30.26
C TYR A 10 -34.40 -42.00 -29.23
N ILE A 11 -34.04 -40.72 -29.06
CA ILE A 11 -33.20 -40.26 -27.95
C ILE A 11 -33.94 -40.61 -26.65
N ASN A 12 -33.39 -41.58 -25.92
CA ASN A 12 -33.94 -42.03 -24.65
C ASN A 12 -33.91 -40.88 -23.63
N ILE A 13 -35.10 -40.34 -23.33
CA ILE A 13 -35.33 -39.24 -22.38
C ILE A 13 -34.95 -39.62 -20.93
N ASP A 14 -34.81 -40.91 -20.62
CA ASP A 14 -34.45 -41.40 -19.28
C ASP A 14 -32.96 -41.25 -18.94
N ASP A 15 -32.12 -40.79 -19.87
CA ASP A 15 -30.65 -40.77 -19.67
C ASP A 15 -30.10 -39.43 -19.17
N PHE A 16 -30.92 -38.38 -19.01
CA PHE A 16 -30.42 -37.09 -18.51
C PHE A 16 -30.08 -37.15 -17.01
N ASN A 17 -31.00 -37.66 -16.20
CA ASN A 17 -30.82 -37.73 -14.74
C ASN A 17 -29.72 -38.73 -14.36
N LEU A 18 -29.59 -39.83 -15.12
CA LEU A 18 -28.56 -40.83 -14.92
C LEU A 18 -27.17 -40.32 -15.32
N THR A 19 -27.09 -39.58 -16.42
CA THR A 19 -25.86 -38.90 -16.85
C THR A 19 -25.45 -37.82 -15.83
N LEU A 20 -26.41 -37.06 -15.28
CA LEU A 20 -26.15 -36.06 -14.25
C LEU A 20 -25.59 -36.68 -12.97
N LEU A 21 -26.16 -37.80 -12.51
CA LEU A 21 -25.67 -38.54 -11.34
C LEU A 21 -24.23 -39.05 -11.55
N LYS A 22 -23.93 -39.63 -12.72
CA LYS A 22 -22.58 -40.09 -13.06
C LYS A 22 -21.55 -38.96 -13.13
N LEU A 23 -21.96 -37.75 -13.53
CA LEU A 23 -21.07 -36.58 -13.54
C LEU A 23 -20.78 -36.08 -12.12
N MET A 24 -21.78 -36.09 -11.23
CA MET A 24 -21.62 -35.72 -9.83
C MET A 24 -20.73 -36.70 -9.04
N GLU A 25 -20.74 -37.99 -9.39
CA GLU A 25 -19.91 -39.01 -8.75
C GLU A 25 -18.41 -38.90 -9.09
N ASN A 26 -18.07 -38.27 -10.22
CA ASN A 26 -16.69 -38.14 -10.71
C ASN A 26 -16.00 -36.83 -10.28
N GLU A 27 -16.70 -35.92 -9.62
CA GLU A 27 -16.08 -34.75 -8.98
C GLU A 27 -15.45 -35.21 -7.65
N GLU A 28 -14.23 -35.75 -7.72
CA GLU A 28 -13.36 -35.85 -6.55
C GLU A 28 -13.32 -34.47 -5.88
N ASN A 29 -13.66 -34.44 -4.59
CA ASN A 29 -13.76 -33.26 -3.72
C ASN A 29 -12.54 -32.33 -3.80
N GLN A 30 -12.43 -31.53 -4.86
CA GLN A 30 -11.59 -30.36 -4.89
C GLN A 30 -12.31 -29.31 -4.06
N ASP A 31 -11.71 -28.93 -2.94
CA ASP A 31 -12.21 -27.91 -2.03
C ASP A 31 -12.57 -26.62 -2.82
N ASN A 32 -13.85 -26.50 -3.19
CA ASN A 32 -14.46 -25.33 -3.85
C ASN A 32 -14.34 -24.04 -3.01
N ASP A 33 -13.81 -24.13 -1.79
CA ASP A 33 -13.57 -23.04 -0.87
C ASP A 33 -12.57 -21.99 -1.39
N ASN A 34 -11.75 -22.34 -2.39
CA ASN A 34 -10.73 -21.45 -2.95
C ASN A 34 -11.13 -20.82 -4.29
N ILE A 35 -12.41 -20.83 -4.65
CA ILE A 35 -12.90 -20.31 -5.93
C ILE A 35 -13.80 -19.08 -5.72
N CYS A 36 -13.72 -18.12 -6.62
CA CYS A 36 -14.58 -16.95 -6.69
C CYS A 36 -15.94 -17.31 -7.32
N LEU A 37 -17.03 -17.14 -6.58
CA LEU A 37 -18.39 -17.50 -7.02
C LEU A 37 -18.99 -16.63 -8.16
N ILE A 38 -18.23 -15.66 -8.68
CA ILE A 38 -18.65 -14.83 -9.83
C ILE A 38 -17.84 -15.16 -11.09
N SER A 39 -16.52 -15.33 -10.97
CA SER A 39 -15.65 -15.59 -12.13
C SER A 39 -15.25 -17.06 -12.30
N ASN A 40 -15.53 -17.90 -11.30
CA ASN A 40 -15.06 -19.29 -11.20
C ASN A 40 -13.52 -19.42 -11.25
N GLU A 41 -12.80 -18.34 -10.97
CA GLU A 41 -11.34 -18.31 -10.87
C GLU A 41 -10.90 -18.53 -9.43
N THR A 42 -9.64 -18.89 -9.22
CA THR A 42 -9.04 -18.99 -7.88
C THR A 42 -9.11 -17.67 -7.11
N LEU A 43 -9.34 -17.74 -5.81
CA LEU A 43 -9.38 -16.58 -4.93
C LEU A 43 -8.02 -15.89 -4.82
N GLU A 44 -7.99 -14.59 -5.11
CA GLU A 44 -6.81 -13.75 -4.93
C GLU A 44 -6.51 -13.54 -3.44
N ARG A 45 -5.28 -13.14 -3.10
CA ARG A 45 -4.86 -12.81 -1.71
C ARG A 45 -5.74 -11.74 -1.04
N ASP A 46 -6.40 -10.91 -1.84
CA ASP A 46 -7.23 -9.78 -1.43
C ASP A 46 -8.75 -10.03 -1.63
N PHE A 47 -9.17 -11.29 -1.60
CA PHE A 47 -10.58 -11.66 -1.62
C PHE A 47 -11.40 -10.99 -0.50
N ILE A 48 -12.71 -10.87 -0.74
CA ILE A 48 -13.68 -10.34 0.23
C ILE A 48 -14.63 -11.45 0.61
N LYS A 49 -14.93 -11.54 1.91
CA LYS A 49 -15.99 -12.37 2.47
C LYS A 49 -17.13 -11.48 2.95
N LEU A 50 -18.33 -11.68 2.42
CA LEU A 50 -19.54 -10.98 2.87
C LEU A 50 -20.06 -11.59 4.19
N ASP A 51 -21.03 -10.94 4.83
CA ASP A 51 -21.69 -11.43 6.04
C ASP A 51 -22.46 -12.75 5.82
N CYS A 52 -23.01 -12.94 4.62
CA CYS A 52 -23.61 -14.19 4.14
C CYS A 52 -22.58 -15.30 3.85
N LYS A 53 -21.31 -15.12 4.26
CA LYS A 53 -20.19 -16.06 4.16
C LYS A 53 -19.67 -16.37 2.75
N HIS A 54 -20.31 -15.87 1.70
CA HIS A 54 -19.79 -16.00 0.33
C HIS A 54 -18.52 -15.17 0.10
N THR A 55 -17.59 -15.75 -0.65
CA THR A 55 -16.28 -15.21 -0.97
C THR A 55 -16.16 -14.84 -2.45
N PHE A 56 -15.57 -13.68 -2.71
CA PHE A 56 -15.42 -13.15 -4.06
C PHE A 56 -14.08 -12.44 -4.23
N ASN A 57 -13.55 -12.48 -5.44
CA ASN A 57 -12.45 -11.62 -5.87
C ASN A 57 -12.94 -10.16 -5.93
N TYR A 58 -12.14 -9.24 -5.39
CA TYR A 58 -12.57 -7.86 -5.17
C TYR A 58 -13.00 -7.18 -6.48
N LYS A 59 -12.28 -7.43 -7.58
CA LYS A 59 -12.57 -6.88 -8.91
C LYS A 59 -13.99 -7.23 -9.36
N HIS A 60 -14.37 -8.51 -9.27
CA HIS A 60 -15.65 -9.00 -9.77
C HIS A 60 -16.82 -8.51 -8.92
N ILE A 61 -16.70 -8.58 -7.60
CA ILE A 61 -17.76 -8.09 -6.70
C ILE A 61 -17.93 -6.56 -6.79
N TYR A 62 -16.85 -5.82 -7.03
CA TYR A 62 -16.90 -4.37 -7.22
C TYR A 62 -17.69 -3.98 -8.47
N GLU A 63 -17.38 -4.59 -9.63
CA GLU A 63 -18.11 -4.31 -10.87
C GLU A 63 -19.58 -4.74 -10.79
N GLU A 64 -19.85 -5.87 -10.13
CA GLU A 64 -21.21 -6.35 -9.93
C GLU A 64 -22.04 -5.39 -9.06
N ILE A 65 -21.50 -4.94 -7.92
CA ILE A 65 -22.19 -3.95 -7.07
C ILE A 65 -22.34 -2.61 -7.78
N LYS A 66 -21.36 -2.21 -8.60
CA LYS A 66 -21.44 -1.01 -9.42
C LYS A 66 -22.61 -1.09 -10.39
N LYS A 67 -22.82 -2.24 -11.06
CA LYS A 67 -24.00 -2.49 -11.90
C LYS A 67 -25.29 -2.40 -11.07
N GLN A 68 -25.35 -3.07 -9.91
CA GLN A 68 -26.53 -3.03 -9.04
C GLN A 68 -26.91 -1.62 -8.55
N LYS A 69 -25.94 -0.71 -8.43
CA LYS A 69 -26.14 0.64 -7.85
C LYS A 69 -26.30 1.74 -8.87
N LEU A 70 -25.59 1.65 -9.99
CA LEU A 70 -25.50 2.72 -10.98
C LEU A 70 -26.35 2.44 -12.21
N LEU A 71 -26.57 1.17 -12.55
CA LEU A 71 -27.39 0.80 -13.69
C LEU A 71 -28.81 0.52 -13.23
N TYR A 72 -29.76 1.13 -13.94
CA TYR A 72 -31.17 0.83 -13.75
C TYR A 72 -31.48 -0.56 -14.32
N ASN A 73 -32.11 -1.41 -13.52
CA ASN A 73 -32.61 -2.72 -13.94
C ASN A 73 -34.10 -2.82 -13.58
N GLY A 74 -34.97 -2.82 -14.60
CA GLY A 74 -36.42 -2.89 -14.40
C GLY A 74 -36.92 -4.23 -13.82
N LEU A 75 -36.11 -5.29 -13.90
CA LEU A 75 -36.43 -6.59 -13.30
C LEU A 75 -36.11 -6.64 -11.80
N GLU A 76 -35.35 -5.66 -11.31
CA GLU A 76 -34.87 -5.65 -9.95
C GLU A 76 -35.85 -4.93 -9.02
N ILE A 77 -36.70 -5.71 -8.34
CA ILE A 77 -37.72 -5.18 -7.41
C ILE A 77 -37.15 -4.67 -6.09
N THR A 78 -35.96 -5.12 -5.69
CA THR A 78 -35.39 -4.82 -4.37
C THR A 78 -34.61 -3.49 -4.40
N LYS A 79 -35.18 -2.45 -3.78
CA LYS A 79 -34.51 -1.15 -3.62
C LYS A 79 -33.48 -1.19 -2.49
N LEU A 80 -32.22 -0.98 -2.82
CA LEU A 80 -31.12 -0.95 -1.84
C LEU A 80 -30.81 0.47 -1.37
N TYR A 81 -30.60 0.67 -0.06
CA TYR A 81 -30.08 1.94 0.47
C TYR A 81 -28.62 2.17 0.08
N THR A 82 -28.13 3.41 0.17
CA THR A 82 -26.75 3.76 -0.19
C THR A 82 -25.70 2.96 0.60
N ASN A 83 -25.99 2.58 1.84
CA ASN A 83 -25.09 1.79 2.69
C ASN A 83 -25.31 0.27 2.60
N GLN A 84 -26.12 -0.19 1.65
CA GLN A 84 -26.46 -1.60 1.49
C GLN A 84 -25.92 -2.17 0.19
N ILE A 85 -25.46 -3.41 0.22
CA ILE A 85 -25.10 -4.17 -0.98
C ILE A 85 -25.81 -5.52 -0.93
N LYS A 86 -26.10 -6.08 -2.09
CA LYS A 86 -26.76 -7.37 -2.23
C LYS A 86 -25.77 -8.38 -2.76
N CYS A 87 -25.69 -9.53 -2.10
CA CYS A 87 -24.85 -10.63 -2.53
C CYS A 87 -25.28 -11.11 -3.92
N PRO A 88 -24.38 -11.20 -4.92
CA PRO A 88 -24.73 -11.67 -6.26
C PRO A 88 -25.18 -13.14 -6.28
N TYR A 89 -24.67 -13.93 -5.34
CA TYR A 89 -24.94 -15.37 -5.26
C TYR A 89 -26.27 -15.66 -4.53
N CYS A 90 -26.36 -15.30 -3.25
CA CYS A 90 -27.54 -15.64 -2.42
C CYS A 90 -28.56 -14.51 -2.26
N ARG A 91 -28.36 -13.35 -2.91
CA ARG A 91 -29.23 -12.16 -2.82
C ARG A 91 -29.44 -11.59 -1.41
N HIS A 92 -28.68 -12.04 -0.41
CA HIS A 92 -28.71 -11.47 0.94
C HIS A 92 -28.25 -10.01 0.94
N ILE A 93 -28.98 -9.14 1.64
CA ILE A 93 -28.68 -7.71 1.72
C ILE A 93 -27.86 -7.43 2.97
N THR A 94 -26.67 -6.89 2.76
CA THR A 94 -25.71 -6.56 3.82
C THR A 94 -25.74 -5.05 4.05
N ASN A 95 -25.68 -4.61 5.31
CA ASN A 95 -25.70 -3.18 5.67
C ASN A 95 -24.31 -2.53 5.67
N ASN A 96 -23.45 -2.91 4.72
CA ASN A 96 -22.12 -2.33 4.55
C ASN A 96 -21.82 -2.12 3.06
N VAL A 97 -20.86 -1.24 2.75
CA VAL A 97 -20.28 -1.08 1.41
C VAL A 97 -18.90 -1.74 1.36
N LEU A 98 -18.38 -1.97 0.16
CA LEU A 98 -17.04 -2.56 0.00
C LEU A 98 -15.95 -1.66 0.59
N PRO A 99 -14.84 -2.23 1.09
CA PRO A 99 -13.69 -1.46 1.50
C PRO A 99 -12.98 -0.82 0.29
N PRO A 100 -12.58 0.46 0.30
CA PRO A 100 -11.87 1.06 -0.81
C PRO A 100 -10.47 0.44 -0.96
N ARG A 101 -10.07 0.17 -2.20
CA ARG A 101 -8.75 -0.39 -2.57
C ARG A 101 -8.02 0.49 -3.58
N ASN A 102 -6.69 0.39 -3.59
CA ASN A 102 -5.87 1.05 -4.59
C ASN A 102 -6.17 0.47 -5.98
N GLY A 103 -6.18 1.31 -7.01
CA GLY A 103 -6.55 0.91 -8.38
C GLY A 103 -8.05 0.94 -8.69
N PHE A 104 -8.91 1.19 -7.69
CA PHE A 104 -10.36 1.29 -7.91
C PHE A 104 -10.89 2.68 -7.57
N GLN A 105 -11.80 3.19 -8.40
CA GLN A 105 -12.43 4.49 -8.16
C GLN A 105 -13.32 4.42 -6.90
N LYS A 106 -13.28 5.50 -6.11
CA LYS A 106 -14.17 5.66 -4.94
C LYS A 106 -15.54 6.12 -5.42
N ILE A 107 -16.54 5.27 -5.25
CA ILE A 107 -17.92 5.50 -5.68
C ILE A 107 -18.85 5.40 -4.47
N ASN A 108 -19.70 6.41 -4.32
CA ASN A 108 -20.70 6.47 -3.25
C ASN A 108 -21.67 5.28 -3.35
N GLY A 109 -21.79 4.55 -2.25
CA GLY A 109 -22.65 3.37 -2.11
C GLY A 109 -22.11 2.07 -2.69
N VAL A 110 -20.90 2.09 -3.29
CA VAL A 110 -20.20 0.89 -3.77
C VAL A 110 -19.03 0.56 -2.86
N ASN A 111 -18.04 1.45 -2.76
CA ASN A 111 -16.85 1.30 -1.90
C ASN A 111 -16.54 2.53 -1.03
N TRP A 112 -17.47 3.48 -0.98
CA TRP A 112 -17.37 4.72 -0.22
C TRP A 112 -18.77 5.10 0.29
N PRO A 113 -18.95 5.74 1.46
CA PRO A 113 -17.95 6.27 2.40
C PRO A 113 -17.39 5.27 3.42
N LEU A 114 -16.21 5.59 3.97
CA LEU A 114 -15.50 4.76 4.98
C LEU A 114 -16.34 4.41 6.21
N LYS A 115 -17.30 5.25 6.59
CA LYS A 115 -18.19 5.01 7.74
C LYS A 115 -19.08 3.76 7.58
N TYR A 116 -19.38 3.37 6.34
CA TYR A 116 -20.22 2.21 6.05
C TYR A 116 -19.40 1.03 5.50
N CYS A 117 -18.08 1.15 5.44
CA CYS A 117 -17.24 0.11 4.83
C CYS A 117 -17.21 -1.16 5.68
N LEU A 118 -17.20 -2.29 4.98
CA LEU A 118 -16.96 -3.59 5.58
C LEU A 118 -15.51 -3.68 6.07
N PHE A 119 -15.34 -3.73 7.38
CA PHE A 119 -14.03 -3.89 8.02
C PHE A 119 -13.69 -5.36 8.19
N THR A 120 -12.79 -5.87 7.36
CA THR A 120 -12.38 -7.29 7.35
C THR A 120 -11.29 -7.60 8.38
N LYS A 121 -10.44 -6.63 8.72
CA LYS A 121 -9.27 -6.84 9.59
C LYS A 121 -9.54 -6.36 11.03
N LYS A 122 -8.75 -6.87 11.98
CA LYS A 122 -8.71 -6.40 13.37
C LYS A 122 -7.47 -5.52 13.59
N CYS A 123 -7.58 -4.55 14.49
CA CYS A 123 -6.48 -3.64 14.79
C CYS A 123 -5.33 -4.34 15.51
N CYS A 124 -4.14 -4.38 14.93
CA CYS A 124 -2.94 -5.00 15.52
C CYS A 124 -2.20 -4.09 16.53
N TYR A 125 -2.88 -3.11 17.14
CA TYR A 125 -2.22 -2.18 18.06
C TYR A 125 -2.09 -2.81 19.44
N VAL A 126 -0.87 -2.83 19.99
CA VAL A 126 -0.59 -3.26 21.36
C VAL A 126 -0.42 -2.03 22.27
N PHE A 127 -1.19 -1.98 23.36
CA PHE A 127 -1.09 -0.89 24.32
C PHE A 127 0.22 -0.97 25.11
N LYS A 128 1.00 0.12 25.11
CA LYS A 128 2.31 0.17 25.80
C LYS A 128 2.22 0.58 27.28
N SER A 129 1.09 1.14 27.70
CA SER A 129 0.88 1.71 29.02
C SER A 129 -0.59 1.66 29.44
N GLY A 130 -0.86 1.95 30.72
CA GLY A 130 -2.20 1.99 31.30
C GLY A 130 -2.76 0.62 31.68
N LYS A 131 -4.03 0.60 32.11
CA LYS A 131 -4.73 -0.61 32.59
C LYS A 131 -4.78 -1.76 31.57
N LYS A 132 -4.66 -1.43 30.28
CA LYS A 132 -4.70 -2.39 29.17
C LYS A 132 -3.32 -2.70 28.58
N LYS A 133 -2.23 -2.42 29.30
CA LYS A 133 -0.86 -2.67 28.83
C LYS A 133 -0.69 -4.12 28.32
N ASN A 134 0.05 -4.28 27.23
CA ASN A 134 0.30 -5.53 26.50
C ASN A 134 -0.93 -6.18 25.84
N SER A 135 -2.14 -5.66 26.03
CA SER A 135 -3.32 -6.15 25.31
C SER A 135 -3.40 -5.58 23.89
N ILE A 136 -4.08 -6.32 23.00
CA ILE A 136 -4.33 -5.92 21.60
C ILE A 136 -5.64 -5.14 21.50
N CYS A 137 -5.72 -4.20 20.55
CA CYS A 137 -6.95 -3.50 20.24
C CYS A 137 -7.96 -4.40 19.52
N ASN A 138 -9.12 -4.64 20.13
CA ASN A 138 -10.19 -5.45 19.54
C ASN A 138 -11.11 -4.71 18.55
N LYS A 139 -10.72 -3.52 18.07
CA LYS A 139 -11.54 -2.75 17.12
C LYS A 139 -11.34 -3.27 15.70
N LYS A 140 -12.43 -3.37 14.92
CA LYS A 140 -12.37 -3.65 13.48
C LYS A 140 -11.67 -2.50 12.75
N SER A 141 -10.89 -2.83 11.73
CA SER A 141 -10.12 -1.86 10.95
C SER A 141 -9.98 -2.31 9.49
N LEU A 142 -9.86 -1.32 8.60
CA LEU A 142 -9.58 -1.57 7.19
C LEU A 142 -8.10 -1.92 7.00
N ASN A 143 -7.27 -1.15 7.69
CA ASN A 143 -5.82 -1.28 7.67
C ASN A 143 -5.32 -2.05 8.90
N LYS A 144 -4.00 -2.13 9.05
CA LYS A 144 -3.32 -2.71 10.22
C LYS A 144 -3.77 -2.10 11.55
N TYR A 145 -4.19 -0.84 11.55
CA TYR A 145 -4.63 -0.10 12.73
C TYR A 145 -6.00 0.54 12.53
N CYS A 146 -6.77 0.68 13.61
CA CYS A 146 -8.02 1.43 13.59
C CYS A 146 -7.74 2.93 13.42
N PRO A 147 -8.70 3.74 12.95
CA PRO A 147 -8.48 5.17 12.65
C PRO A 147 -7.79 5.95 13.79
N ALA A 148 -8.19 5.69 15.04
CA ALA A 148 -7.57 6.28 16.22
C ALA A 148 -6.09 5.87 16.38
N HIS A 149 -5.78 4.58 16.22
CA HIS A 149 -4.42 4.07 16.35
C HIS A 149 -3.54 4.39 15.14
N THR A 150 -4.10 4.56 13.94
CA THR A 150 -3.37 5.05 12.76
C THR A 150 -2.77 6.42 13.05
N LYS A 151 -3.58 7.36 13.57
CA LYS A 151 -3.12 8.70 13.95
C LYS A 151 -1.98 8.65 14.99
N ILE A 152 -2.09 7.75 15.98
CA ILE A 152 -1.03 7.56 16.99
C ILE A 152 0.26 7.04 16.35
N MET A 153 0.18 6.06 15.45
CA MET A 153 1.35 5.50 14.79
C MET A 153 2.00 6.51 13.84
N ASP A 154 1.22 7.30 13.11
CA ASP A 154 1.73 8.33 12.22
C ASP A 154 2.45 9.44 12.99
N ASN A 155 1.88 9.87 14.13
CA ASN A 155 2.54 10.84 15.01
C ASN A 155 3.86 10.31 15.58
N ARG A 156 3.93 9.02 15.94
CA ARG A 156 5.18 8.38 16.38
C ARG A 156 6.23 8.39 15.28
N LYS A 157 5.85 8.04 14.04
CA LYS A 157 6.74 8.08 12.88
C LYS A 157 7.26 9.50 12.60
N LYS A 158 6.39 10.52 12.69
CA LYS A 158 6.80 11.93 12.52
C LYS A 158 7.83 12.36 13.57
N LYS A 159 7.57 12.10 14.86
CA LYS A 159 8.51 12.39 15.95
C LYS A 159 9.85 11.68 15.78
N GLN A 160 9.85 10.45 15.27
CA GLN A 160 11.08 9.70 15.03
C GLN A 160 11.92 10.35 13.91
N LYS A 161 11.28 10.70 12.79
CA LYS A 161 11.94 11.42 11.68
C LYS A 161 12.50 12.78 12.11
N GLU A 162 11.79 13.50 12.99
CA GLU A 162 12.27 14.79 13.53
C GLU A 162 13.52 14.61 14.40
N LYS A 163 13.55 13.59 15.27
CA LYS A 163 14.72 13.26 16.09
C LYS A 163 15.92 12.86 15.25
N GLU A 164 15.71 12.09 14.17
CA GLU A 164 16.78 11.70 13.24
C GLU A 164 17.37 12.94 12.54
N LYS A 165 16.53 13.85 12.05
CA LYS A 165 16.98 15.13 11.46
C LYS A 165 17.75 16.01 12.44
N GLN A 166 17.37 16.02 13.72
CA GLN A 166 18.10 16.79 14.75
C GLN A 166 19.48 16.19 15.02
N LYS A 167 19.58 14.86 15.17
CA LYS A 167 20.86 14.16 15.36
C LYS A 167 21.81 14.36 14.18
N GLU A 168 21.28 14.40 12.96
CA GLU A 168 22.08 14.66 11.75
C GLU A 168 22.61 16.11 11.73
N LYS A 169 21.82 17.09 12.15
CA LYS A 169 22.27 18.49 12.30
C LYS A 169 23.32 18.65 13.40
N GLU A 170 23.21 17.90 14.49
CA GLU A 170 24.18 17.92 15.59
C GLU A 170 25.52 17.26 15.19
N LYS A 171 25.50 16.14 14.48
CA LYS A 171 26.73 15.53 13.92
C LYS A 171 27.46 16.50 12.97
N ASN A 172 26.74 17.11 12.03
CA ASN A 172 27.32 18.06 11.08
C ASN A 172 27.89 19.33 11.78
N LYS A 173 27.33 19.76 12.91
CA LYS A 173 27.90 20.86 13.72
C LYS A 173 29.17 20.45 14.46
N THR A 174 29.24 19.20 14.92
CA THR A 174 30.38 18.69 15.70
C THR A 174 31.59 18.42 14.80
N ASP A 175 31.36 17.91 13.59
CA ASP A 175 32.42 17.64 12.62
C ASP A 175 33.07 18.94 12.08
N ASN A 176 32.26 19.98 11.82
CA ASN A 176 32.77 21.30 11.40
C ASN A 176 33.52 22.04 12.54
N LYS A 177 33.05 21.92 13.79
CA LYS A 177 33.71 22.57 14.94
C LYS A 177 35.05 21.90 15.29
N THR A 178 35.16 20.58 15.12
CA THR A 178 36.40 19.84 15.36
C THR A 178 37.45 20.11 14.29
N THR A 179 37.05 20.27 13.02
CA THR A 179 37.95 20.64 11.92
C THR A 179 38.43 22.09 12.01
N GLU A 180 37.56 23.06 12.33
CA GLU A 180 37.97 24.45 12.56
C GLU A 180 38.93 24.62 13.76
N ASN A 181 38.69 23.90 14.86
CA ASN A 181 39.58 23.93 16.03
C ASN A 181 40.93 23.26 15.79
N SER A 182 41.02 22.32 14.83
CA SER A 182 42.29 21.66 14.48
C SER A 182 43.10 22.51 13.49
N ILE A 183 42.44 23.10 12.48
CA ILE A 183 43.08 23.94 11.45
C ILE A 183 43.65 25.24 12.04
N SER A 184 42.95 25.89 12.99
CA SER A 184 43.42 27.13 13.63
C SER A 184 44.73 26.97 14.42
N LYS A 185 45.00 25.77 14.94
CA LYS A 185 46.20 25.43 15.71
C LYS A 185 47.41 25.10 14.83
N MET A 186 47.23 24.85 13.53
CA MET A 186 48.31 24.51 12.62
C MET A 186 49.29 25.68 12.40
N THR A 187 50.54 25.33 12.13
CA THR A 187 51.58 26.28 11.71
C THR A 187 51.39 26.68 10.25
N VAL A 188 51.99 27.79 9.82
CA VAL A 188 51.90 28.26 8.41
C VAL A 188 52.38 27.20 7.42
N LYS A 189 53.42 26.45 7.76
CA LYS A 189 53.95 25.35 6.92
C LYS A 189 52.91 24.24 6.73
N GLN A 190 52.25 23.85 7.82
CA GLN A 190 51.21 22.83 7.80
C GLN A 190 49.96 23.31 7.04
N LEU A 191 49.57 24.58 7.19
CA LEU A 191 48.45 25.18 6.43
C LEU A 191 48.74 25.21 4.92
N LYS A 192 49.96 25.56 4.52
CA LYS A 192 50.35 25.54 3.09
C LYS A 192 50.40 24.13 2.52
N LEU A 193 50.82 23.13 3.33
CA LEU A 193 50.78 21.73 2.94
C LEU A 193 49.34 21.26 2.73
N TYR A 194 48.42 21.64 3.63
CA TYR A 194 46.99 21.38 3.50
C TYR A 194 46.40 22.02 2.22
N CYS A 195 46.73 23.28 1.93
CA CYS A 195 46.30 23.90 0.66
C CYS A 195 46.82 23.16 -0.57
N LYS A 196 48.04 22.62 -0.50
CA LYS A 196 48.64 21.82 -1.58
C LYS A 196 47.91 20.49 -1.78
N THR A 197 47.62 19.76 -0.70
CA THR A 197 46.91 18.47 -0.76
C THR A 197 45.48 18.64 -1.27
N HIS A 198 44.82 19.74 -0.89
CA HIS A 198 43.45 20.06 -1.32
C HIS A 198 43.37 20.88 -2.63
N LYS A 199 44.48 21.03 -3.37
CA LYS A 199 44.55 21.73 -4.67
C LYS A 199 43.99 23.16 -4.64
N ILE A 200 44.10 23.84 -3.51
CA ILE A 200 43.68 25.24 -3.35
C ILE A 200 44.68 26.12 -4.11
N LYS A 201 44.20 27.09 -4.89
CA LYS A 201 45.05 28.01 -5.67
C LYS A 201 45.33 29.29 -4.88
N LYS A 202 46.39 30.03 -5.26
CA LYS A 202 46.73 31.38 -4.73
C LYS A 202 47.01 31.43 -3.20
N TYR A 203 47.69 30.41 -2.66
CA TYR A 203 48.02 30.35 -1.21
C TYR A 203 49.51 30.59 -0.89
N SER A 204 50.40 30.60 -1.89
CA SER A 204 51.85 30.58 -1.71
C SER A 204 52.39 31.81 -0.97
N THR A 205 51.80 32.98 -1.22
CA THR A 205 52.20 34.28 -0.67
C THR A 205 51.45 34.68 0.60
N LEU A 206 50.40 33.93 0.97
CA LEU A 206 49.49 34.32 2.05
C LEU A 206 50.08 34.08 3.44
N ARG A 207 49.73 34.98 4.37
CA ARG A 207 50.05 34.88 5.80
C ARG A 207 49.03 34.02 6.53
N LYS A 208 49.32 33.63 7.78
CA LYS A 208 48.47 32.70 8.56
C LYS A 208 46.98 33.09 8.58
N LYS A 209 46.66 34.37 8.84
CA LYS A 209 45.27 34.86 8.89
C LYS A 209 44.56 34.72 7.54
N GLU A 210 45.24 35.07 6.46
CA GLU A 210 44.71 35.01 5.09
C GLU A 210 44.52 33.55 4.63
N LEU A 211 45.45 32.65 4.99
CA LEU A 211 45.32 31.22 4.73
C LEU A 211 44.09 30.62 5.44
N LEU A 212 43.84 30.98 6.70
CA LEU A 212 42.67 30.51 7.43
C LEU A 212 41.36 31.00 6.78
N LEU A 213 41.30 32.25 6.34
CA LEU A 213 40.14 32.80 5.62
C LEU A 213 39.91 32.08 4.27
N LEU A 214 40.99 31.81 3.54
CA LEU A 214 40.94 31.08 2.27
C LEU A 214 40.44 29.64 2.47
N ILE A 215 40.94 28.94 3.50
CA ILE A 215 40.53 27.56 3.81
C ILE A 215 39.07 27.52 4.28
N ASN A 216 38.66 28.42 5.17
CA ASN A 216 37.30 28.47 5.70
C ASN A 216 36.27 28.86 4.64
N SER A 217 36.62 29.72 3.68
CA SER A 217 35.72 30.04 2.55
C SER A 217 35.49 28.84 1.64
N GLN A 218 36.52 28.03 1.36
CA GLN A 218 36.42 26.83 0.55
C GLN A 218 35.63 25.68 1.23
N ILE A 219 35.78 25.51 2.55
CA ILE A 219 35.03 24.49 3.32
C ILE A 219 33.52 24.79 3.30
N ASN A 220 33.13 26.06 3.39
CA ASN A 220 31.72 26.47 3.39
C ASN A 220 31.04 26.31 2.02
N ASP A 221 31.77 26.41 0.91
CA ASP A 221 31.23 26.19 -0.44
C ASP A 221 31.04 24.70 -0.79
N VAL A 222 31.85 23.80 -0.21
CA VAL A 222 31.67 22.34 -0.35
C VAL A 222 30.41 21.85 0.38
N GLY A 223 30.05 22.47 1.50
CA GLY A 223 28.80 22.17 2.23
C GLY A 223 27.52 22.46 1.43
N LYS A 224 27.52 23.48 0.57
CA LYS A 224 26.38 23.82 -0.30
C LYS A 224 26.24 22.90 -1.52
N THR A 225 27.36 22.39 -2.04
CA THR A 225 27.36 21.49 -3.20
C THR A 225 26.94 20.07 -2.86
N LEU A 226 27.28 19.57 -1.65
CA LEU A 226 26.77 18.28 -1.15
C LEU A 226 25.25 18.33 -0.89
N PHE A 227 24.73 19.42 -0.34
CA PHE A 227 23.28 19.59 -0.10
C PHE A 227 22.46 19.59 -1.42
N LYS A 228 23.00 20.17 -2.50
CA LYS A 228 22.36 20.13 -3.84
C LYS A 228 22.40 18.73 -4.47
N LYS A 229 23.46 17.94 -4.23
CA LYS A 229 23.56 16.56 -4.72
C LYS A 229 22.56 15.62 -4.03
N SER A 230 22.32 15.80 -2.72
CA SER A 230 21.34 15.01 -1.95
C SER A 230 19.89 15.23 -2.41
N ILE A 231 19.54 16.47 -2.81
CA ILE A 231 18.21 16.82 -3.32
C ILE A 231 17.98 16.22 -4.72
N ASN A 232 18.98 16.24 -5.60
CA ASN A 232 18.85 15.63 -6.93
C ASN A 232 18.73 14.09 -6.90
N ILE A 233 19.40 13.42 -5.95
CA ILE A 233 19.25 11.97 -5.76
C ILE A 233 17.85 11.61 -5.24
N THR A 234 17.24 12.45 -4.40
CA THR A 234 15.86 12.21 -3.91
C THR A 234 14.79 12.51 -4.97
N PHE A 235 15.03 13.45 -5.88
CA PHE A 235 14.09 13.78 -6.97
C PHE A 235 14.09 12.72 -8.09
N ASN A 236 15.26 12.19 -8.47
CA ASN A 236 15.35 11.14 -9.50
C ASN A 236 14.77 9.78 -9.04
N ASN A 237 14.89 9.45 -7.75
CA ASN A 237 14.27 8.24 -7.21
C ASN A 237 12.72 8.32 -7.16
N TYR A 238 12.16 9.52 -7.10
CA TYR A 238 10.70 9.74 -7.13
C TYR A 238 10.13 9.69 -8.57
N GLN A 239 10.91 10.10 -9.57
CA GLN A 239 10.52 10.00 -10.98
C GLN A 239 10.64 8.56 -11.50
N ASN A 240 11.67 7.81 -11.09
CA ASN A 240 11.85 6.41 -11.51
C ASN A 240 10.84 5.44 -10.88
N THR A 241 10.14 5.84 -9.81
CA THR A 241 9.04 5.04 -9.23
C THR A 241 7.67 5.31 -9.86
N ILE A 242 7.54 6.33 -10.72
CA ILE A 242 6.31 6.65 -11.43
C ILE A 242 6.27 6.02 -12.84
N ILE A 243 7.42 5.58 -13.38
CA ILE A 243 7.53 5.07 -14.77
C ILE A 243 7.48 3.52 -14.86
N THR A 244 7.49 2.79 -13.73
CA THR A 244 7.40 1.31 -13.71
C THR A 244 6.18 0.80 -12.95
N ILE A 245 4.99 1.33 -13.26
CA ILE A 245 3.67 0.71 -13.00
C ILE A 245 2.79 1.03 -14.20
#